data_AF-A0A1Y4G1Y5-F1
#
_entry.id   AF-A0A1Y4G1Y5-F1
#
_cell.length_a   1.000
_cell.length_b   1.000
_cell.length_c   1.000
_cell.angle_alpha   90.00
_cell.angle_beta   90.00
_cell.angle_gamma   90.00
#
_symmetry.space_group_name_H-M   'P 1'
#
loop_
_entity.id
_entity.type
_entity.pdbx_description
1 polymer ?
#
loop_
_entity_poly.entity_id
_entity_poly.type
_entity_poly.pdbx_seq_one_letter_code
_entity_poly.pdbx_strand_id
1 'polypeptide(L)' 'MRRPPSKPTTVRALQSCGFETVAADDDRNDPAMIRASKAGFRFRSAEAIKVENPDLPACEEYGALPVVVEEALAT' A
#
# COMPACT_ATOMS: atom_id res chain seq x y z
N MET A 1 -4.83 -21.22 -1.48
CA MET A 1 -6.26 -20.95 -1.23
C MET A 1 -6.46 -19.44 -1.20
N ARG A 2 -7.21 -18.86 -2.16
CA ARG A 2 -7.49 -17.42 -2.18
C ARG A 2 -8.57 -17.15 -1.14
N ARG A 3 -8.21 -16.54 0.00
CA ARG A 3 -9.20 -16.09 0.99
C ARG A 3 -10.04 -14.95 0.39
N PRO A 4 -11.29 -14.74 0.86
CA PRO A 4 -12.04 -13.52 0.56
C PRO A 4 -11.17 -12.27 0.78
N PRO A 5 -11.38 -11.15 0.06
CA PRO A 5 -10.46 -10.01 0.04
C PRO A 5 -10.32 -9.36 1.43
N SER A 6 -9.44 -9.91 2.26
CA SER A 6 -9.34 -9.58 3.67
C SER A 6 -8.57 -8.27 3.87
N LYS A 7 -7.53 -8.03 3.07
CA LYS A 7 -6.68 -6.83 3.17
C LYS A 7 -7.47 -5.52 2.93
N PRO A 8 -8.15 -5.31 1.78
CA PRO A 8 -8.94 -4.08 1.58
C PRO A 8 -10.15 -4.00 2.52
N THR A 9 -10.69 -5.13 2.99
CA THR A 9 -11.75 -5.14 4.01
C THR A 9 -11.25 -4.60 5.34
N THR A 10 -10.05 -4.99 5.77
CA THR A 10 -9.41 -4.45 6.99
C THR A 10 -9.15 -2.95 6.87
N VAL A 11 -8.66 -2.47 5.73
CA VAL A 11 -8.46 -1.03 5.48
C VAL A 11 -9.78 -0.27 5.66
N ARG A 12 -10.86 -0.73 5.04
CA ARG A 12 -12.18 -0.11 5.17
C ARG A 12 -12.72 -0.14 6.59
N ALA A 13 -12.45 -1.21 7.34
CA ALA A 13 -12.85 -1.30 8.74
C ALA A 13 -12.09 -0.26 9.60
N LEU A 14 -10.78 -0.09 9.39
CA LEU A 14 -10.01 0.96 10.08
C LEU A 14 -10.53 2.36 9.73
N GLN A 15 -10.83 2.60 8.45
CA GLN A 15 -11.43 3.86 8.00
C GLN A 15 -12.80 4.11 8.64
N SER A 16 -13.63 3.07 8.82
CA SER A 16 -14.93 3.20 9.50
C SER A 16 -14.80 3.56 10.98
N CYS A 17 -13.64 3.31 11.60
CA CYS A 17 -13.30 3.73 12.95
C CYS A 17 -12.68 5.14 13.01
N GLY A 18 -12.56 5.84 11.88
CA GLY A 18 -12.02 7.20 11.79
C GLY A 18 -10.51 7.27 11.55
N PHE A 19 -9.85 6.17 11.19
CA PHE A 19 -8.42 6.19 10.86
C PHE A 19 -8.16 6.55 9.40
N GLU A 20 -7.19 7.43 9.16
CA GLU A 20 -6.53 7.50 7.87
C GLU A 20 -5.55 6.33 7.72
N THR A 21 -5.41 5.82 6.50
CA THR A 21 -4.67 4.59 6.23
C THR A 21 -3.64 4.84 5.14
N VAL A 22 -2.40 4.44 5.42
CA VAL A 22 -1.33 4.32 4.42
C VAL A 22 -0.96 2.85 4.32
N ALA A 23 -0.94 2.31 3.11
CA ALA A 23 -0.64 0.90 2.88
C ALA A 23 0.67 0.73 2.11
N ALA A 24 1.50 -0.19 2.58
CA ALA A 24 2.67 -0.69 1.86
C ALA A 24 2.49 -2.17 1.54
N ASP A 25 2.76 -2.59 0.30
CA ASP A 25 2.69 -4.01 -0.10
C ASP A 25 3.78 -4.36 -1.12
N ASP A 26 4.35 -5.54 -0.99
CA ASP A 26 5.38 -6.08 -1.88
C ASP A 26 4.82 -7.12 -2.88
N ASP A 27 3.60 -7.60 -2.65
CA ASP A 27 3.00 -8.72 -3.38
C ASP A 27 2.36 -8.28 -4.70
N ARG A 28 2.54 -9.10 -5.74
CA ARG A 28 1.93 -8.94 -7.06
C ARG A 28 0.41 -9.04 -7.01
N ASN A 29 -0.11 -9.89 -6.11
CA ASN A 29 -1.49 -10.38 -6.20
C ASN A 29 -2.56 -9.46 -5.60
N ASP A 30 -2.21 -8.39 -4.89
CA ASP A 30 -3.20 -7.56 -4.21
C ASP A 30 -2.79 -6.08 -4.05
N PRO A 31 -2.80 -5.27 -5.14
CA PRO A 31 -2.74 -3.82 -5.01
C PRO A 31 -4.02 -3.22 -4.41
N ALA A 32 -5.07 -4.02 -4.16
CA ALA A 32 -6.35 -3.50 -3.73
C ALA A 32 -6.29 -2.92 -2.30
N MET A 33 -5.40 -3.44 -1.44
CA MET A 33 -5.12 -2.83 -0.14
C MET A 33 -4.54 -1.41 -0.28
N ILE A 34 -3.52 -1.26 -1.15
CA ILE A 34 -2.89 0.03 -1.43
C ILE A 34 -3.94 1.01 -1.98
N ARG A 35 -4.71 0.57 -2.98
CA ARG A 35 -5.74 1.41 -3.63
C ARG A 35 -6.96 1.69 -2.77
N ALA A 36 -7.23 0.89 -1.75
CA ALA A 36 -8.31 1.14 -0.79
C ALA A 36 -7.89 2.11 0.32
N SER A 37 -6.58 2.31 0.51
CA SER A 37 -6.03 3.21 1.53
C SER A 37 -6.06 4.66 1.02
N LYS A 38 -5.91 5.64 1.92
CA LYS A 38 -5.84 7.06 1.53
C LYS A 38 -4.65 7.31 0.61
N ALA A 39 -3.52 6.68 0.93
CA ALA A 39 -2.32 6.65 0.10
C ALA A 39 -1.58 5.32 0.31
N GLY A 40 -0.56 5.07 -0.49
CA GLY A 40 0.28 3.90 -0.31
C GLY A 40 1.31 3.69 -1.40
N PHE A 41 2.19 2.72 -1.18
CA PHE A 41 3.36 2.49 -2.02
C PHE A 41 3.78 1.02 -2.04
N ARG A 42 4.57 0.65 -3.04
CA ARG A 42 5.28 -0.62 -3.10
C ARG A 42 6.50 -0.56 -2.19
N PHE A 43 6.74 -1.62 -1.42
CA PHE A 43 7.94 -1.70 -0.59
C PHE A 43 8.76 -2.92 -0.97
N ARG A 44 10.01 -2.74 -1.40
CA ARG A 44 10.92 -3.83 -1.80
C ARG A 44 10.30 -4.84 -2.79
N SER A 45 9.47 -4.35 -3.70
CA SER A 45 8.81 -5.20 -4.70
C SER A 45 9.77 -5.65 -5.79
N ALA A 46 9.51 -6.83 -6.36
CA ALA A 46 10.22 -7.26 -7.56
C ALA A 46 9.98 -6.30 -8.74
N GLU A 47 10.98 -6.13 -9.61
CA GLU A 47 10.90 -5.21 -10.76
C GLU A 47 9.68 -5.47 -11.66
N ALA A 48 9.34 -6.74 -11.90
CA ALA A 48 8.17 -7.11 -12.69
C ALA A 48 6.85 -6.54 -12.10
N ILE A 49 6.75 -6.47 -10.77
CA ILE A 49 5.55 -5.95 -10.07
C ILE A 49 5.45 -4.43 -10.22
N LYS A 50 6.60 -3.74 -10.20
CA LYS A 50 6.68 -2.28 -10.42
C LYS A 50 6.25 -1.92 -11.84
N VAL A 51 6.73 -2.66 -12.84
CA VAL A 51 6.36 -2.48 -14.25
C VAL A 51 4.85 -2.68 -14.47
N GLU A 52 4.23 -3.60 -13.73
CA GLU A 52 2.79 -3.87 -13.82
C GLU A 52 1.92 -2.83 -13.09
N ASN A 53 2.47 -2.08 -12.14
CA ASN A 53 1.76 -1.03 -11.40
C ASN A 53 2.63 0.24 -11.31
N PRO A 54 2.95 0.87 -12.45
CA PRO A 54 3.85 2.02 -12.50
C PRO A 54 3.25 3.27 -11.85
N ASP A 55 1.94 3.26 -11.59
CA ASP A 55 1.20 4.27 -10.84
C ASP A 55 1.53 4.29 -9.35
N LEU A 56 2.03 3.18 -8.80
CA LEU A 56 2.33 3.07 -7.38
C LEU A 56 3.80 3.41 -7.11
N PRO A 57 4.10 4.42 -6.27
CA PRO A 57 5.48 4.72 -5.86
C PRO A 57 6.14 3.49 -5.25
N ALA A 58 7.46 3.35 -5.37
CA ALA A 58 8.21 2.25 -4.79
C ALA A 58 9.29 2.76 -3.83
N CYS A 59 9.38 2.15 -2.64
CA CYS A 59 10.40 2.41 -1.63
C CYS A 59 11.24 1.14 -1.40
N GLU A 60 12.56 1.25 -1.44
CA GLU A 60 13.48 0.10 -1.33
C GLU A 60 14.23 0.05 0.01
N GLU A 61 14.25 1.16 0.74
CA GLU A 61 15.06 1.32 1.94
C GLU A 61 14.20 1.56 3.18
N TYR A 62 14.46 0.80 4.24
CA TYR A 62 13.78 0.99 5.52
C TYR A 62 14.01 2.39 6.10
N GLY A 63 15.19 2.98 5.90
CA GLY A 63 15.50 4.33 6.35
C GLY A 63 14.67 5.43 5.68
N ALA A 64 14.12 5.16 4.50
CA ALA A 64 13.26 6.09 3.76
C ALA A 64 11.77 5.96 4.12
N LEU A 65 11.37 4.90 4.85
CA LEU A 65 9.96 4.68 5.20
C LEU A 65 9.29 5.85 5.93
N PRO A 66 9.91 6.52 6.92
CA PRO A 66 9.27 7.65 7.60
C PRO A 66 8.92 8.77 6.61
N VAL A 67 9.86 9.11 5.71
CA VAL A 67 9.69 10.17 4.71
C VAL A 67 8.56 9.82 3.75
N VAL A 68 8.55 8.59 3.21
CA VAL A 68 7.52 8.17 2.25
C VAL A 68 6.14 8.11 2.89
N VAL A 69 6.03 7.74 4.17
CA VAL A 69 4.75 7.76 4.90
C VAL A 69 4.29 9.20 5.13
N GLU A 70 5.18 10.12 5.50
CA GLU A 70 4.86 11.54 5.66
C GLU A 70 4.38 12.17 4.34
N GLU A 71 5.09 11.90 3.23
CA GLU A 71 4.69 12.34 1.89
C GLU A 71 3.31 11.78 1.49
N ALA A 72 3.06 10.51 1.78
CA ALA A 72 1.79 9.86 1.52
C ALA A 72 0.63 10.48 2.33
N LEU A 73 0.89 11.02 3.51
CA LEU A 73 -0.12 11.69 4.36
C LEU A 73 -0.31 13.17 4.04
N ALA A 74 0.66 13.81 3.38
CA ALA A 74 0.60 15.22 3.00
C ALA A 74 -0.35 15.53 1.82
N THR A 75 -1.00 14.50 1.26
CA THR A 75 -1.91 14.57 0.11
C THR A 75 -3.37 14.45 0.53
#